data_AF-A0AAP2USZ5-F1
#
_entry.id   AF-A0AAP2USZ5-F1
#
_cell.length_a   1.000
_cell.length_b   1.000
_cell.length_c   1.000
_cell.angle_alpha   90.00
_cell.angle_beta   90.00
_cell.angle_gamma   90.00
#
_symmetry.space_group_name_H-M   'P 1'
#
loop_
_entity.id
_entity.type
_entity.pdbx_description
1 polymer ?
#
loop_
_entity_poly.entity_id
_entity_poly.type
_entity_poly.pdbx_seq_one_letter_code
_entity_poly.pdbx_strand_id
1 'polypeptide(L)'
;MPDEMNKREVILTIREYENSVAMPEGERVTYLDPRGGVHLKDGDDKASDYTGHAAKCAEYLRFGDEVDAVTCGEYPRSSAVKFCDTPELFVQAGFRPLPMLYTQRHLRDAIRPKSSYDPHRHGLTVEQMKRLPELMEHPVMLCDSPAREDTMLVLLRDVDCDDLPLIMAVRPDGRGYYEAGEIETNFILAVYGRTNFPRYFDNLITPDRVVYY
;
A
#
# COMPACT_ATOMS: atom_id res chain seq x y z
N MET A 1 22.70 6.00 -17.23
CA MET A 1 21.36 6.11 -17.84
C MET A 1 20.56 5.00 -17.19
N PRO A 2 19.41 5.24 -16.55
CA PRO A 2 18.52 4.14 -16.20
C PRO A 2 18.18 3.39 -17.49
N ASP A 3 18.25 2.07 -17.48
CA ASP A 3 17.90 1.27 -18.66
C ASP A 3 16.41 1.52 -18.95
N GLU A 4 16.12 2.06 -20.13
CA GLU A 4 14.76 2.35 -20.56
C GLU A 4 14.05 1.02 -20.77
N MET A 5 13.04 0.71 -19.94
CA MET A 5 12.31 -0.56 -20.02
C MET A 5 11.81 -0.77 -21.45
N ASN A 6 12.13 -1.93 -22.02
CA ASN A 6 11.57 -2.24 -23.32
C ASN A 6 10.07 -2.56 -23.20
N LYS A 7 9.36 -2.46 -24.32
CA LYS A 7 7.91 -2.71 -24.41
C LYS A 7 7.47 -4.02 -23.74
N ARG A 8 8.26 -5.10 -23.87
CA ARG A 8 7.90 -6.39 -23.27
C ARG A 8 8.04 -6.35 -21.75
N GLU A 9 9.10 -5.74 -21.24
CA GLU A 9 9.31 -5.57 -19.80
C GLU A 9 8.19 -4.76 -19.16
N VAL A 10 7.77 -3.65 -19.78
CA VAL A 10 6.63 -2.83 -19.28
C VAL A 10 5.39 -3.68 -19.06
N ILE A 11 4.98 -4.45 -20.06
CA ILE A 11 3.75 -5.25 -20.03
C ILE A 11 3.86 -6.37 -18.99
N LEU A 12 5.02 -7.03 -18.93
CA LEU A 12 5.23 -8.15 -18.00
C LEU A 12 5.30 -7.68 -16.55
N THR A 13 5.98 -6.58 -16.25
CA THR A 13 6.04 -6.01 -14.90
C THR A 13 4.66 -5.63 -14.37
N ILE A 14 3.83 -4.99 -15.22
CA ILE A 14 2.45 -4.67 -14.84
C ILE A 14 1.66 -5.95 -14.57
N ARG A 15 1.74 -6.94 -15.48
CA ARG A 15 1.02 -8.21 -15.30
C ARG A 15 1.44 -8.94 -14.03
N GLU A 16 2.73 -8.95 -13.74
CA GLU A 16 3.28 -9.58 -12.54
C GLU A 16 2.71 -8.93 -11.27
N TYR A 17 2.67 -7.60 -11.23
CA TYR A 17 2.02 -6.88 -10.14
C TYR A 17 0.53 -7.20 -10.04
N GLU A 18 -0.22 -7.12 -11.13
CA GLU A 18 -1.65 -7.44 -11.13
C GLU A 18 -1.92 -8.88 -10.65
N ASN A 19 -1.03 -9.83 -10.95
CA ASN A 19 -1.12 -11.20 -10.44
C ASN A 19 -0.82 -11.27 -8.93
N SER A 20 0.22 -10.57 -8.46
CA SER A 20 0.67 -10.63 -7.06
C SER A 20 -0.35 -10.09 -6.08
N VAL A 21 -1.22 -9.16 -6.52
CA VAL A 21 -2.32 -8.60 -5.73
C VAL A 21 -3.69 -9.20 -6.06
N ALA A 22 -3.73 -10.29 -6.84
CA ALA A 22 -4.97 -10.90 -7.33
C ALA A 22 -5.96 -9.88 -7.93
N MET A 23 -5.44 -8.94 -8.72
CA MET A 23 -6.21 -7.80 -9.23
C MET A 23 -7.47 -8.25 -9.98
N PRO A 24 -8.64 -7.68 -9.67
CA PRO A 24 -9.89 -8.00 -10.37
C PRO A 24 -9.78 -7.72 -11.87
N GLU A 25 -10.37 -8.57 -12.70
CA GLU A 25 -10.26 -8.47 -14.16
C GLU A 25 -10.71 -7.10 -14.72
N GLY A 26 -11.69 -6.47 -14.08
CA GLY A 26 -12.17 -5.13 -14.46
C GLY A 26 -11.18 -4.00 -14.16
N GLU A 27 -10.24 -4.20 -13.25
CA GLU A 27 -9.21 -3.22 -12.88
C GLU A 27 -7.90 -3.44 -13.66
N ARG A 28 -7.68 -4.64 -14.20
CA ARG A 28 -6.47 -4.96 -14.97
C ARG A 28 -6.39 -4.15 -16.26
N VAL A 29 -5.20 -3.69 -16.59
CA VAL A 29 -4.84 -3.10 -17.89
C VAL A 29 -4.23 -4.14 -18.82
N THR A 30 -3.83 -5.31 -18.32
CA THR A 30 -3.34 -6.43 -19.12
C THR A 30 -4.37 -7.55 -19.30
N TYR A 31 -4.19 -8.38 -20.32
CA TYR A 31 -4.97 -9.61 -20.54
C TYR A 31 -4.09 -10.73 -21.14
N LEU A 32 -4.62 -11.97 -21.13
CA LEU A 32 -3.99 -13.13 -21.79
C LEU A 32 -4.69 -13.44 -23.11
N ASP A 33 -3.92 -13.65 -24.18
CA ASP A 33 -4.45 -14.18 -25.44
C ASP A 33 -4.75 -15.70 -25.33
N PRO A 34 -5.41 -16.32 -26.33
CA PRO A 34 -5.70 -17.76 -26.31
C PRO A 34 -4.48 -18.69 -26.25
N ARG A 35 -3.26 -18.16 -26.46
CA ARG A 35 -1.98 -18.89 -26.39
C ARG A 35 -1.22 -18.61 -25.09
N GLY A 36 -1.77 -17.78 -24.19
CA GLY A 36 -1.13 -17.38 -22.94
C GLY A 36 -0.12 -16.23 -23.08
N GLY A 37 -0.11 -15.52 -24.22
CA GLY A 37 0.63 -14.28 -24.39
C GLY A 37 0.02 -13.14 -23.57
N VAL A 38 0.87 -12.34 -22.92
CA VAL A 38 0.44 -11.18 -22.12
C VAL A 38 0.44 -9.93 -22.98
N HIS A 39 -0.68 -9.20 -22.97
CA HIS A 39 -0.89 -8.01 -23.79
C HIS A 39 -1.55 -6.88 -23.00
N LEU A 40 -1.37 -5.63 -23.46
CA LEU A 40 -2.15 -4.48 -22.98
C LEU A 40 -3.52 -4.45 -23.64
N LYS A 41 -4.57 -4.19 -22.85
CA LYS A 41 -5.94 -4.03 -23.36
C LYS A 41 -6.05 -2.88 -24.38
N ASP A 42 -5.22 -1.86 -24.22
CA ASP A 42 -5.18 -0.67 -25.08
C ASP A 42 -4.34 -0.82 -26.35
N GLY A 43 -3.66 -1.95 -26.52
CA GLY A 43 -2.71 -2.22 -27.60
C GLY A 43 -1.26 -2.16 -27.12
N ASP A 44 -0.48 -3.19 -27.44
CA ASP A 44 0.90 -3.31 -27.01
C ASP A 44 1.82 -2.19 -27.55
N ASP A 45 1.46 -1.55 -28.66
CA ASP A 45 2.16 -0.40 -29.24
C ASP A 45 2.16 0.83 -28.32
N LYS A 46 1.21 0.91 -27.37
CA LYS A 46 1.14 1.97 -26.37
C LYS A 46 1.97 1.71 -25.11
N ALA A 47 2.82 0.68 -25.09
CA ALA A 47 3.60 0.36 -23.89
C ALA A 47 4.44 1.54 -23.37
N SER A 48 4.91 2.44 -24.23
CA SER A 48 5.61 3.67 -23.80
C SER A 48 4.78 4.56 -22.87
N ASP A 49 3.46 4.57 -23.02
CA ASP A 49 2.55 5.38 -22.21
C ASP A 49 2.42 4.80 -20.79
N TYR A 50 2.76 3.52 -20.63
CA TYR A 50 2.67 2.77 -19.38
C TYR A 50 4.00 2.70 -18.62
N THR A 51 5.12 3.22 -19.15
CA THR A 51 6.44 3.11 -18.50
C THR A 51 6.44 3.66 -17.06
N GLY A 52 5.76 4.78 -16.82
CA GLY A 52 5.62 5.35 -15.47
C GLY A 52 4.80 4.46 -14.52
N HIS A 53 3.75 3.82 -15.02
CA HIS A 53 2.96 2.87 -14.24
C HIS A 53 3.74 1.57 -13.98
N ALA A 54 4.47 1.05 -14.96
CA ALA A 54 5.32 -0.12 -14.80
C ALA A 54 6.43 0.09 -13.77
N ALA A 55 7.03 1.29 -13.73
CA ALA A 55 8.00 1.65 -12.70
C ALA A 55 7.39 1.60 -11.29
N LYS A 56 6.16 2.10 -11.12
CA LYS A 56 5.42 1.97 -9.86
C LYS A 56 5.10 0.51 -9.52
N CYS A 57 4.65 -0.28 -10.50
CA CYS A 57 4.41 -1.71 -10.32
C CYS A 57 5.68 -2.45 -9.87
N ALA A 58 6.86 -2.09 -10.38
CA ALA A 58 8.13 -2.65 -9.94
C ALA A 58 8.41 -2.34 -8.45
N GLU A 59 8.16 -1.11 -7.99
CA GLU A 59 8.28 -0.75 -6.58
C GLU A 59 7.26 -1.48 -5.69
N TYR A 60 6.03 -1.66 -6.17
CA TYR A 60 5.01 -2.43 -5.46
C TYR A 60 5.37 -3.92 -5.38
N LEU A 61 5.95 -4.48 -6.45
CA LEU A 61 6.45 -5.85 -6.47
C LEU A 61 7.59 -6.04 -5.47
N ARG A 62 8.54 -5.09 -5.41
CA ARG A 62 9.60 -5.10 -4.39
C ARG A 62 9.02 -5.14 -2.97
N PHE A 63 8.00 -4.34 -2.67
CA PHE A 63 7.31 -4.44 -1.38
C PHE A 63 6.63 -5.80 -1.20
N GLY A 64 5.98 -6.32 -2.25
CA GLY A 64 5.32 -7.61 -2.22
C GLY A 64 6.27 -8.78 -1.94
N ASP A 65 7.49 -8.74 -2.47
CA ASP A 65 8.54 -9.70 -2.18
C ASP A 65 8.97 -9.64 -0.71
N GLU A 66 9.07 -8.43 -0.12
CA GLU A 66 9.34 -8.28 1.31
C GLU A 66 8.18 -8.81 2.17
N VAL A 67 6.93 -8.60 1.76
CA VAL A 67 5.75 -9.20 2.41
C VAL A 67 5.86 -10.72 2.40
N ASP A 68 6.15 -11.32 1.25
CA ASP A 68 6.32 -12.77 1.12
C ASP A 68 7.46 -13.29 2.02
N ALA A 69 8.63 -12.66 1.98
CA ALA A 69 9.76 -13.02 2.84
C ALA A 69 9.41 -12.93 4.34
N VAL A 70 8.62 -11.92 4.76
CA VAL A 70 8.18 -11.79 6.16
C VAL A 70 7.22 -12.90 6.55
N THR A 71 6.29 -13.28 5.65
CA THR A 71 5.31 -14.34 5.90
C THR A 71 5.94 -15.73 5.90
N CYS A 72 6.94 -15.97 5.05
CA CYS A 72 7.75 -17.20 5.02
C CYS A 72 8.78 -17.28 6.16
N GLY A 73 9.06 -16.16 6.85
CA GLY A 73 10.03 -16.11 7.95
C GLY A 73 11.49 -15.97 7.49
N GLU A 74 11.70 -15.57 6.23
CA GLU A 74 13.01 -15.41 5.58
C GLU A 74 13.54 -13.97 5.65
N TYR A 75 12.74 -13.02 6.14
CA TYR A 75 13.14 -11.62 6.27
C TYR A 75 13.94 -11.33 7.56
N PRO A 76 14.99 -10.47 7.53
CA PRO A 76 15.81 -10.16 8.70
C PRO A 76 14.99 -9.61 9.88
N ARG A 77 14.98 -10.31 11.03
CA ARG A 77 14.07 -10.04 12.17
C ARG A 77 14.13 -8.61 12.73
N SER A 78 15.29 -7.95 12.66
CA SER A 78 15.48 -6.59 13.15
C SER A 78 15.03 -5.51 12.17
N SER A 79 14.78 -5.87 10.90
CA SER A 79 14.41 -4.92 9.86
C SER A 79 12.90 -4.72 9.78
N ALA A 80 12.46 -3.48 9.67
CA ALA A 80 11.17 -3.15 9.08
C ALA A 80 11.20 -3.46 7.57
N VAL A 81 10.03 -3.48 6.94
CA VAL A 81 9.90 -3.51 5.48
C VAL A 81 9.76 -2.08 4.96
N LYS A 82 10.37 -1.78 3.81
CA LYS A 82 10.14 -0.49 3.13
C LYS A 82 8.78 -0.60 2.46
N PHE A 83 7.81 0.18 2.92
CA PHE A 83 6.44 0.16 2.41
C PHE A 83 6.39 0.85 1.04
N CYS A 84 6.76 2.12 0.97
CA CYS A 84 6.96 2.90 -0.26
C CYS A 84 7.82 4.14 0.05
N ASP A 85 8.10 4.96 -0.96
CA ASP A 85 8.51 6.35 -0.71
C ASP A 85 7.27 7.22 -0.47
N THR A 86 7.42 8.32 0.27
CA THR A 86 6.28 9.19 0.61
C THR A 86 5.59 9.73 -0.64
N PRO A 87 4.30 9.43 -0.88
CA PRO A 87 3.60 9.90 -2.08
C PRO A 87 3.49 11.43 -2.11
N GLU A 88 3.45 12.01 -3.31
CA GLU A 88 3.41 13.47 -3.51
C GLU A 88 2.27 14.16 -2.73
N LEU A 89 1.09 13.53 -2.67
CA LEU A 89 -0.05 14.05 -1.90
C LEU A 89 0.27 14.18 -0.40
N PHE A 90 1.08 13.28 0.17
CA PHE A 90 1.51 13.35 1.56
C PHE A 90 2.54 14.47 1.77
N VAL A 91 3.43 14.68 0.80
CA VAL A 91 4.36 15.83 0.82
C VAL A 91 3.58 17.15 0.80
N GLN A 92 2.54 17.25 -0.04
CA GLN A 92 1.64 18.40 -0.06
C GLN A 92 0.85 18.56 1.24
N ALA A 93 0.53 17.46 1.92
CA ALA A 93 -0.04 17.43 3.26
C ALA A 93 0.96 17.75 4.39
N GLY A 94 2.22 18.04 4.06
CA GLY A 94 3.26 18.47 5.02
C GLY A 94 4.22 17.39 5.48
N PHE A 95 4.17 16.18 4.93
CA PHE A 95 5.12 15.13 5.26
C PHE A 95 6.48 15.43 4.63
N ARG A 96 7.57 15.16 5.36
CA ARG A 96 8.91 15.14 4.75
C ARG A 96 8.99 13.99 3.74
N PRO A 97 9.73 14.14 2.62
CA PRO A 97 9.90 13.11 1.60
C PRO A 97 10.87 12.01 2.08
N LEU A 98 10.44 11.27 3.10
CA LEU A 98 11.18 10.16 3.72
C LEU A 98 10.65 8.82 3.20
N PRO A 99 11.43 7.73 3.27
CA PRO A 99 10.88 6.39 3.06
C PRO A 99 9.79 6.11 4.11
N MET A 100 8.77 5.36 3.73
CA MET A 100 7.73 4.89 4.63
C MET A 100 8.03 3.46 5.08
N LEU A 101 8.13 3.22 6.39
CA LEU A 101 8.44 1.91 6.94
C LEU A 101 7.23 1.29 7.61
N TYR A 102 7.16 -0.04 7.55
CA TYR A 102 6.16 -0.84 8.25
C TYR A 102 6.84 -1.97 9.03
N THR A 103 6.45 -2.19 10.29
CA THR A 103 7.08 -3.26 11.07
C THR A 103 6.58 -4.63 10.64
N GLN A 104 7.46 -5.64 10.70
CA GLN A 104 7.03 -7.03 10.50
C GLN A 104 5.96 -7.48 11.50
N ARG A 105 5.98 -6.94 12.72
CA ARG A 105 4.98 -7.25 13.74
C ARG A 105 3.61 -6.78 13.28
N HIS A 106 3.47 -5.50 12.95
CA HIS A 106 2.20 -4.96 12.49
C HIS A 106 1.73 -5.62 11.19
N LEU A 107 2.64 -5.93 10.26
CA LEU A 107 2.32 -6.69 9.06
C LEU A 107 1.71 -8.06 9.41
N ARG A 108 2.38 -8.84 10.26
CA ARG A 108 1.90 -10.16 10.70
C ARG A 108 0.60 -10.07 11.48
N ASP A 109 0.41 -9.04 12.29
CA ASP A 109 -0.82 -8.83 13.04
C ASP A 109 -1.97 -8.49 12.08
N ALA A 110 -1.75 -7.61 11.12
CA ALA A 110 -2.76 -7.18 10.14
C ALA A 110 -3.29 -8.34 9.27
N ILE A 111 -2.44 -9.28 8.86
CA ILE A 111 -2.85 -10.43 8.03
C ILE A 111 -3.43 -11.60 8.83
N ARG A 112 -3.33 -11.58 10.17
CA ARG A 112 -3.93 -12.64 10.99
C ARG A 112 -5.45 -12.52 10.97
N PRO A 113 -6.19 -13.64 10.97
CA PRO A 113 -7.63 -13.61 11.10
C PRO A 113 -8.07 -12.81 12.32
N LYS A 114 -9.13 -12.02 12.14
CA LYS A 114 -9.72 -11.21 13.21
C LYS A 114 -10.05 -12.08 14.42
N SER A 115 -9.88 -11.49 15.61
CA SER A 115 -10.12 -12.15 16.88
C SER A 115 -10.77 -11.20 17.85
N SER A 116 -11.83 -11.64 18.52
CA SER A 116 -12.44 -10.89 19.63
C SER A 116 -11.51 -10.73 20.84
N TYR A 117 -10.46 -11.57 20.94
CA TYR A 117 -9.49 -11.52 22.03
C TYR A 117 -8.25 -10.67 21.73
N ASP A 118 -8.00 -10.37 20.45
CA ASP A 118 -6.79 -9.69 19.99
C ASP A 118 -7.15 -8.66 18.92
N PRO A 119 -7.36 -7.39 19.31
CA PRO A 119 -7.86 -6.35 18.41
C PRO A 119 -6.83 -5.90 17.37
N HIS A 120 -5.58 -6.35 17.46
CA HIS A 120 -4.53 -6.06 16.47
C HIS A 120 -4.60 -6.97 15.24
N ARG A 121 -5.48 -7.98 15.25
CA ARG A 121 -5.69 -8.87 14.10
C ARG A 121 -6.76 -8.32 13.19
N HIS A 122 -6.42 -8.05 11.94
CA HIS A 122 -7.27 -7.30 11.03
C HIS A 122 -7.81 -8.12 9.84
N GLY A 123 -7.31 -9.33 9.63
CA GLY A 123 -7.84 -10.26 8.63
C GLY A 123 -7.61 -9.84 7.17
N LEU A 124 -6.62 -8.98 6.90
CA LEU A 124 -6.24 -8.66 5.51
C LEU A 124 -5.64 -9.89 4.84
N THR A 125 -5.90 -10.08 3.55
CA THR A 125 -5.17 -11.09 2.78
C THR A 125 -3.74 -10.63 2.47
N VAL A 126 -2.88 -11.57 2.07
CA VAL A 126 -1.52 -11.22 1.62
C VAL A 126 -1.59 -10.34 0.37
N GLU A 127 -2.50 -10.63 -0.55
CA GLU A 127 -2.74 -9.86 -1.76
C GLU A 127 -3.19 -8.43 -1.45
N GLN A 128 -4.12 -8.25 -0.49
CA GLN A 128 -4.52 -6.92 -0.03
C GLN A 128 -3.35 -6.16 0.60
N MET A 129 -2.54 -6.82 1.45
CA MET A 129 -1.34 -6.23 2.03
C MET A 129 -0.40 -5.71 0.94
N LYS A 130 -0.11 -6.53 -0.08
CA LYS A 130 0.74 -6.16 -1.22
C LYS A 130 0.20 -5.00 -2.05
N ARG A 131 -1.13 -4.82 -2.08
CA ARG A 131 -1.81 -3.74 -2.81
C ARG A 131 -1.75 -2.38 -2.10
N LEU A 132 -1.48 -2.36 -0.80
CA LEU A 132 -1.60 -1.12 0.00
C LEU A 132 -0.77 0.06 -0.52
N PRO A 133 0.47 -0.09 -1.05
CA PRO A 133 1.20 1.03 -1.63
C PRO A 133 0.47 1.72 -2.79
N GLU A 134 -0.16 0.95 -3.69
CA GLU A 134 -0.98 1.49 -4.80
C GLU A 134 -2.17 2.29 -4.25
N LEU A 135 -2.90 1.72 -3.28
CA LEU A 135 -4.06 2.38 -2.67
C LEU A 135 -3.68 3.66 -1.94
N MET A 136 -2.47 3.72 -1.38
CA MET A 136 -1.97 4.89 -0.64
C MET A 136 -1.62 6.05 -1.56
N GLU A 137 -1.25 5.81 -2.81
CA GLU A 137 -0.99 6.89 -3.78
C GLU A 137 -2.25 7.62 -4.23
N HIS A 138 -3.39 6.93 -4.19
CA HIS A 138 -4.70 7.46 -4.58
C HIS A 138 -5.73 7.23 -3.47
N PRO A 139 -5.53 7.84 -2.28
CA PRO A 139 -6.43 7.68 -1.17
C PRO A 139 -7.76 8.39 -1.45
N VAL A 140 -8.82 7.93 -0.80
CA VAL A 140 -10.11 8.63 -0.81
C VAL A 140 -10.03 9.89 0.04
N MET A 141 -9.29 9.86 1.15
CA MET A 141 -9.22 10.97 2.09
C MET A 141 -7.97 10.91 2.96
N LEU A 142 -7.45 12.09 3.32
CA LEU A 142 -6.46 12.31 4.36
C LEU A 142 -7.04 13.18 5.47
N CYS A 143 -6.91 12.75 6.73
CA CYS A 143 -7.39 13.53 7.86
C CYS A 143 -6.56 13.32 9.14
N ASP A 144 -6.52 14.32 10.01
CA ASP A 144 -5.87 14.21 11.32
C ASP A 144 -6.64 13.25 12.24
N SER A 145 -5.92 12.34 12.89
CA SER A 145 -6.52 11.38 13.80
C SER A 145 -7.17 12.07 15.01
N PRO A 146 -8.45 11.79 15.30
CA PRO A 146 -9.11 12.27 16.52
C PRO A 146 -8.59 11.62 17.79
N ALA A 147 -7.91 10.47 17.67
CA ALA A 147 -7.37 9.75 18.80
C ALA A 147 -5.92 10.13 19.14
N ARG A 148 -5.17 10.68 18.17
CA ARG A 148 -3.73 10.93 18.28
C ARG A 148 -3.31 12.13 17.42
N GLU A 149 -2.83 13.19 18.06
CA GLU A 149 -2.40 14.41 17.38
C GLU A 149 -1.19 14.22 16.46
N ASP A 150 -0.38 13.17 16.69
CA ASP A 150 0.81 12.85 15.91
C ASP A 150 0.55 11.92 14.71
N THR A 151 -0.71 11.72 14.32
CA THR A 151 -1.08 10.66 13.36
C THR A 151 -2.08 11.17 12.33
N MET A 152 -1.77 10.94 11.05
CA MET A 152 -2.71 11.09 9.95
C MET A 152 -3.41 9.76 9.65
N LEU A 153 -4.71 9.81 9.38
CA LEU A 153 -5.50 8.71 8.88
C LEU A 153 -5.69 8.86 7.37
N VAL A 154 -5.56 7.73 6.69
CA VAL A 154 -5.67 7.60 5.23
C VAL A 154 -6.82 6.64 4.95
N LEU A 155 -7.88 7.11 4.32
CA LEU A 155 -8.98 6.27 3.86
C LEU A 155 -8.62 5.69 2.50
N LEU A 156 -8.62 4.37 2.40
CA LEU A 156 -8.23 3.64 1.20
C LEU A 156 -9.46 3.21 0.38
N ARG A 157 -9.27 3.05 -0.93
CA ARG A 157 -10.31 2.57 -1.85
C ARG A 157 -10.43 1.03 -1.84
N ASP A 158 -10.57 0.45 -0.64
CA ASP A 158 -10.74 -0.99 -0.43
C ASP A 158 -11.41 -1.27 0.93
N VAL A 159 -11.86 -2.51 1.14
CA VAL A 159 -12.53 -2.98 2.36
C VAL A 159 -11.83 -4.20 2.96
N ASP A 160 -11.96 -4.43 4.26
CA ASP A 160 -11.48 -5.66 4.88
C ASP A 160 -12.45 -6.85 4.69
N CYS A 161 -12.13 -7.99 5.31
CA CYS A 161 -12.93 -9.22 5.23
C CYS A 161 -14.37 -9.13 5.76
N ASP A 162 -14.74 -8.04 6.47
CA ASP A 162 -16.09 -7.78 6.96
C ASP A 162 -16.77 -6.63 6.18
N ASP A 163 -16.28 -6.30 4.98
CA ASP A 163 -16.75 -5.19 4.14
C ASP A 163 -16.61 -3.81 4.81
N LEU A 164 -15.67 -3.66 5.75
CA LEU A 164 -15.42 -2.38 6.42
C LEU A 164 -14.39 -1.54 5.66
N PRO A 165 -14.60 -0.22 5.48
CA PRO A 165 -13.64 0.66 4.81
C PRO A 165 -12.26 0.60 5.46
N LEU A 166 -11.22 0.38 4.65
CA LEU A 166 -9.84 0.34 5.15
C LEU A 166 -9.31 1.73 5.49
N ILE A 167 -8.78 1.84 6.70
CA ILE A 167 -8.02 3.00 7.15
C ILE A 167 -6.58 2.58 7.44
N MET A 168 -5.65 3.41 7.00
CA MET A 168 -4.24 3.32 7.36
C MET A 168 -3.88 4.50 8.29
N ALA A 169 -3.17 4.20 9.37
CA ALA A 169 -2.66 5.21 10.29
C ALA A 169 -1.17 5.44 10.02
N VAL A 170 -0.78 6.70 9.78
CA VAL A 170 0.58 7.10 9.44
C VAL A 170 1.05 8.16 10.41
N ARG A 171 2.22 7.93 11.03
CA ARG A 171 2.88 8.94 11.88
C ARG A 171 4.07 9.52 11.12
N PRO A 172 4.11 10.83 10.85
CA PRO A 172 5.28 11.46 10.24
C PRO A 172 6.50 11.41 11.17
N ASP A 173 7.70 11.57 10.60
CA ASP A 173 8.94 11.89 11.33
C ASP A 173 9.36 10.91 12.44
N GLY A 174 9.24 9.62 12.16
CA GLY A 174 9.76 8.54 13.00
C GLY A 174 11.19 8.12 12.67
N ARG A 175 11.65 7.11 13.39
CA ARG A 175 12.89 6.36 13.09
C ARG A 175 12.56 4.88 13.03
N GLY A 176 13.21 4.15 12.13
CA GLY A 176 13.03 2.72 11.97
C GLY A 176 14.30 2.08 11.43
N TYR A 177 14.43 0.77 11.63
CA TYR A 177 15.59 0.02 11.19
C TYR A 177 15.29 -0.65 9.85
N TYR A 178 16.12 -0.42 8.84
CA TYR A 178 16.02 -0.99 7.49
C TYR A 178 17.43 -1.35 6.99
N GLU A 179 17.59 -2.54 6.38
CA GLU A 179 18.86 -3.00 5.77
C GLU A 179 20.13 -2.71 6.60
N ALA A 180 20.08 -3.05 7.90
CA ALA A 180 21.16 -2.89 8.88
C ALA A 180 21.46 -1.46 9.39
N GLY A 181 20.63 -0.46 9.06
CA GLY A 181 20.76 0.91 9.57
C GLY A 181 19.48 1.46 10.17
N GLU A 182 19.61 2.37 11.15
CA GLU A 182 18.48 3.21 11.57
C GLU A 182 18.35 4.39 10.59
N ILE A 183 17.15 4.62 10.08
CA ILE A 183 16.82 5.69 9.15
C ILE A 183 15.62 6.50 9.66
N GLU A 184 15.53 7.77 9.24
CA GLU A 184 14.30 8.56 9.41
C GLU A 184 13.21 8.06 8.45
N THR A 185 11.96 8.08 8.90
CA THR A 185 10.84 7.50 8.15
C THR A 185 9.49 8.10 8.51
N ASN A 186 8.56 8.11 7.57
CA ASN A 186 7.13 8.23 7.89
C ASN A 186 6.56 6.84 8.19
N PHE A 187 6.08 6.63 9.41
CA PHE A 187 5.85 5.29 9.93
C PHE A 187 4.39 4.84 9.76
N ILE A 188 4.18 3.70 9.08
CA ILE A 188 2.87 3.05 9.02
C ILE A 188 2.61 2.34 10.35
N LEU A 189 1.60 2.79 11.09
CA LEU A 189 1.28 2.27 12.42
C LEU A 189 0.33 1.08 12.38
N ALA A 190 -0.68 1.12 11.52
CA ALA A 190 -1.66 0.06 11.36
C ALA A 190 -2.45 0.23 10.06
N VAL A 191 -3.02 -0.86 9.57
CA VAL A 191 -4.02 -0.89 8.50
C VAL A 191 -5.14 -1.83 8.91
N TYR A 192 -6.37 -1.32 8.94
CA TYR A 192 -7.52 -2.04 9.49
C TYR A 192 -8.84 -1.51 8.93
N GLY A 193 -9.87 -2.36 8.86
CA GLY A 193 -11.21 -1.88 8.52
C GLY A 193 -11.90 -1.20 9.70
N ARG A 194 -12.55 -0.08 9.41
CA ARG A 194 -13.15 0.77 10.43
C ARG A 194 -14.62 0.43 10.65
N THR A 195 -14.92 -0.16 11.79
CA THR A 195 -16.31 -0.31 12.26
C THR A 195 -16.94 1.05 12.54
N ASN A 196 -18.25 1.15 12.31
CA ASN A 196 -19.04 2.38 12.49
C ASN A 196 -18.46 3.59 11.75
N PHE A 197 -17.92 3.38 10.54
CA PHE A 197 -17.28 4.42 9.75
C PHE A 197 -18.13 5.71 9.57
N PRO A 198 -19.44 5.66 9.24
CA PRO A 198 -20.23 6.89 9.11
C PRO A 198 -20.24 7.74 10.38
N ARG A 199 -20.46 7.10 11.54
CA ARG A 199 -20.45 7.79 12.83
C ARG A 199 -19.06 8.31 13.19
N TYR A 200 -18.01 7.55 12.88
CA TYR A 200 -16.64 7.98 13.10
C TYR A 200 -16.32 9.24 12.29
N PHE A 201 -16.72 9.24 11.01
CA PHE A 201 -16.54 10.35 10.10
C PHE A 201 -17.34 11.57 10.55
N ASP A 202 -18.67 11.46 10.69
CA ASP A 202 -19.57 12.58 11.00
C ASP A 202 -19.26 13.26 12.33
N ASN A 203 -18.86 12.48 13.35
CA ASN A 203 -18.72 13.00 14.71
C ASN A 203 -17.28 13.35 15.09
N LEU A 204 -16.28 12.67 14.52
CA LEU A 204 -14.89 12.79 14.97
C LEU A 204 -13.95 13.35 13.90
N ILE A 205 -14.31 13.27 12.61
CA ILE A 205 -13.56 13.91 11.53
C ILE A 205 -14.28 15.21 11.16
N THR A 206 -14.01 16.26 11.93
CA THR A 206 -14.53 17.61 11.68
C THR A 206 -13.85 18.24 10.47
N PRO A 207 -14.48 19.21 9.77
CA PRO A 207 -13.93 19.80 8.54
C PRO A 207 -12.51 20.36 8.68
N ASP A 208 -12.14 20.87 9.86
CA ASP A 208 -10.79 21.39 10.16
C ASP A 208 -9.70 20.31 10.22
N ARG A 209 -10.09 19.04 10.38
CA ARG A 209 -9.17 17.90 10.39
C ARG A 209 -8.95 17.31 9.00
N VAL A 210 -9.76 17.67 8.01
CA VAL A 210 -9.67 17.11 6.66
C VAL A 210 -8.62 17.86 5.87
N VAL A 211 -7.63 17.12 5.36
CA VAL A 211 -6.52 17.66 4.57
C VAL A 211 -6.79 17.51 3.06
N TYR A 212 -7.39 16.38 2.67
CA TYR A 212 -7.74 16.04 1.29
C TYR A 212 -8.93 15.09 1.27
N TYR A 213 -9.88 15.23 0.32
CA TYR A 213 -11.03 14.35 0.11
C TYR A 213 -11.66 14.51 -1.28
#